data_AF-A0A2E2QAZ8-F1
#
_entry.id   AF-A0A2E2QAZ8-F1
#
_cell.length_a   1.000
_cell.length_b   1.000
_cell.length_c   1.000
_cell.angle_alpha   90.00
_cell.angle_beta   90.00
_cell.angle_gamma   90.00
#
_symmetry.space_group_name_H-M   'P 1'
#
loop_
_entity.id
_entity.type
_entity.pdbx_description
1 polymer ?
#
loop_
_entity_poly.entity_id
_entity_poly.type
_entity_poly.pdbx_seq_one_letter_code
_entity_poly.pdbx_strand_id
1 'polypeptide(L)'
;MSENNKKRLKSFGLEEKQRPEDTRRYSSFIEKLRMVVPIIALGLVILLFAWPQFQGTFTTFVGDEEEFDIKKSENMLVNPRFESVNTNGEPYVVTAEKAALEGGEDSDIEMDHPFGQISLGGGKSIEISADTGVYNQAQETLSLKDNIRMEHSTGYSLETNDMFVELKEGILHAPSDVVIYSDQNRLEASSLKIIGEGDKIEFTGPTKVKLNPDTIEEMKDLK
;
A
#
# COMPACT_ATOMS: atom_id res chain seq x y z
N MET A 1 -103.48 -6.92 19.78
CA MET A 1 -102.98 -5.72 20.48
C MET A 1 -101.47 -5.74 20.38
N SER A 2 -100.90 -4.74 19.71
CA SER A 2 -99.47 -4.35 19.64
C SER A 2 -98.41 -5.39 19.25
N GLU A 3 -97.91 -5.30 18.01
CA GLU A 3 -96.48 -5.50 17.73
C GLU A 3 -96.04 -4.54 16.61
N ASN A 4 -95.97 -3.28 16.98
CA ASN A 4 -95.49 -2.17 16.17
C ASN A 4 -94.06 -1.83 16.63
N ASN A 5 -93.01 -2.50 16.14
CA ASN A 5 -91.65 -1.92 16.16
C ASN A 5 -90.55 -2.79 15.50
N LYS A 6 -90.46 -2.89 14.16
CA LYS A 6 -89.26 -3.48 13.53
C LYS A 6 -88.73 -2.88 12.23
N LYS A 7 -89.30 -1.79 11.68
CA LYS A 7 -88.87 -1.34 10.33
C LYS A 7 -88.59 0.14 10.13
N ARG A 8 -88.27 0.87 11.19
CA ARG A 8 -87.69 2.21 11.06
C ARG A 8 -86.67 2.37 12.16
N LEU A 9 -85.40 2.48 11.79
CA LEU A 9 -84.33 3.26 12.41
C LEU A 9 -82.98 2.74 11.90
N LYS A 10 -82.11 3.68 11.51
CA LYS A 10 -80.67 3.55 11.16
C LYS A 10 -80.44 3.19 9.68
N SER A 11 -80.23 4.11 8.73
CA SER A 11 -79.62 5.46 8.79
C SER A 11 -78.33 5.51 9.62
N PHE A 12 -77.31 4.81 9.14
CA PHE A 12 -75.93 5.20 9.35
C PHE A 12 -75.22 5.16 8.01
N GLY A 13 -74.88 6.35 7.53
CA GLY A 13 -73.96 6.52 6.43
C GLY A 13 -72.61 5.91 6.81
N LEU A 14 -72.04 5.18 5.86
CA LEU A 14 -70.60 5.02 5.75
C LEU A 14 -70.27 5.36 4.30
N GLU A 15 -69.98 6.64 4.13
CA GLU A 15 -69.25 7.16 2.99
C GLU A 15 -67.81 6.69 3.15
N GLU A 16 -67.48 5.51 2.63
CA GLU A 16 -66.10 5.00 2.65
C GLU A 16 -65.41 5.30 1.32
N LYS A 17 -64.93 6.54 1.27
CA LYS A 17 -63.60 6.96 0.83
C LYS A 17 -62.93 6.12 -0.28
N GLN A 18 -62.90 6.75 -1.44
CA GLN A 18 -61.99 6.55 -2.58
C GLN A 18 -60.66 5.85 -2.23
N ARG A 19 -60.37 4.75 -2.92
CA ARG A 19 -59.00 4.30 -3.19
C ARG A 19 -58.75 4.42 -4.70
N PRO A 20 -57.86 5.32 -5.16
CA PRO A 20 -57.37 5.23 -6.52
C PRO A 20 -56.51 3.96 -6.65
N GLU A 21 -56.98 3.05 -7.50
CA GLU A 21 -56.22 1.95 -8.07
C GLU A 21 -55.13 2.54 -8.97
N ASP A 22 -53.94 2.77 -8.44
CA ASP A 22 -52.77 3.12 -9.25
C ASP A 22 -51.54 2.37 -8.76
N THR A 23 -51.54 1.07 -9.01
CA THR A 23 -50.40 0.19 -8.69
C THR A 23 -50.17 -0.78 -9.83
N ARG A 24 -49.49 -0.32 -10.88
CA ARG A 24 -48.94 -1.27 -11.87
C ARG A 24 -47.63 -0.90 -12.54
N ARG A 25 -46.89 0.12 -12.07
CA ARG A 25 -45.60 0.49 -12.68
C ARG A 25 -44.43 0.77 -11.74
N TYR A 26 -44.54 0.46 -10.44
CA TYR A 26 -43.42 0.60 -9.49
C TYR A 26 -43.01 -0.72 -8.79
N SER A 27 -43.53 -1.87 -9.22
CA SER A 27 -43.32 -3.14 -8.48
C SER A 27 -42.11 -3.98 -8.94
N SER A 28 -41.54 -3.74 -10.12
CA SER A 28 -40.47 -4.62 -10.65
C SER A 28 -39.05 -4.09 -10.40
N PHE A 29 -38.90 -2.86 -9.90
CA PHE A 29 -37.61 -2.30 -9.52
C PHE A 29 -37.21 -2.68 -8.08
N ILE A 30 -38.18 -2.92 -7.20
CA ILE A 30 -37.94 -3.24 -5.79
C ILE A 30 -37.53 -4.72 -5.60
N GLU A 31 -38.06 -5.63 -6.42
CA GLU A 31 -37.65 -7.05 -6.38
C GLU A 31 -36.19 -7.24 -6.82
N LYS A 32 -35.70 -6.45 -7.79
CA LYS A 32 -34.30 -6.49 -8.21
C LYS A 32 -33.38 -5.97 -7.11
N LEU A 33 -33.80 -4.96 -6.35
CA LEU A 33 -33.01 -4.42 -5.24
C LEU A 33 -32.82 -5.45 -4.11
N ARG A 34 -33.83 -6.30 -3.86
CA ARG A 34 -33.75 -7.37 -2.87
C ARG A 34 -32.69 -8.43 -3.21
N MET A 35 -32.32 -8.56 -4.49
CA MET A 35 -31.30 -9.52 -4.94
C MET A 35 -29.93 -8.87 -5.18
N VAL A 36 -29.89 -7.58 -5.53
CA VAL A 36 -28.63 -6.83 -5.71
C VAL A 36 -27.89 -6.65 -4.37
N VAL A 37 -28.61 -6.40 -3.27
CA VAL A 37 -27.99 -6.21 -1.94
C VAL A 37 -27.15 -7.40 -1.49
N PRO A 38 -27.64 -8.66 -1.48
CA PRO A 38 -26.81 -9.79 -1.09
C PRO A 38 -25.65 -10.04 -2.07
N ILE A 39 -25.81 -9.78 -3.37
CA ILE A 39 -24.74 -9.94 -4.36
C ILE A 39 -23.61 -8.93 -4.12
N ILE A 40 -23.94 -7.67 -3.83
CA ILE A 40 -22.95 -6.65 -3.49
C ILE A 40 -22.24 -7.01 -2.18
N ALA A 41 -22.98 -7.46 -1.16
CA ALA A 41 -22.39 -7.89 0.10
C ALA A 41 -21.40 -9.06 -0.10
N LEU A 42 -21.77 -10.05 -0.92
CA LEU A 42 -20.92 -11.19 -1.23
C LEU A 42 -19.70 -10.76 -2.07
N GLY A 43 -19.90 -9.84 -3.02
CA GLY A 43 -18.82 -9.22 -3.79
C GLY A 43 -17.85 -8.44 -2.91
N LEU A 44 -18.32 -7.70 -1.90
CA LEU A 44 -17.48 -7.01 -0.93
C LEU A 44 -16.70 -7.99 -0.05
N VAL A 45 -17.30 -9.11 0.37
CA VAL A 45 -16.58 -10.16 1.11
C VAL A 45 -15.49 -10.78 0.25
N ILE A 46 -15.79 -11.15 -1.00
CA ILE A 46 -14.78 -11.66 -1.95
C ILE A 46 -13.68 -10.62 -2.17
N LEU A 47 -14.04 -9.34 -2.28
CA LEU A 47 -13.09 -8.25 -2.43
C LEU A 47 -12.21 -8.10 -1.19
N LEU A 48 -12.74 -8.25 0.03
CA LEU A 48 -11.94 -8.27 1.27
C LEU A 48 -10.98 -9.46 1.33
N PHE A 49 -11.37 -10.62 0.80
CA PHE A 49 -10.49 -11.80 0.69
C PHE A 49 -9.46 -11.68 -0.44
N ALA A 50 -9.78 -10.94 -1.51
CA ALA A 50 -8.84 -10.64 -2.60
C ALA A 50 -7.94 -9.43 -2.28
N TRP A 51 -8.36 -8.54 -1.38
CA TRP A 51 -7.61 -7.38 -0.91
C TRP A 51 -6.20 -7.71 -0.41
N PRO A 52 -5.96 -8.77 0.40
CA PRO A 52 -4.60 -9.14 0.81
C PRO A 52 -3.70 -9.57 -0.36
N GLN A 53 -4.24 -10.02 -1.50
CA GLN A 53 -3.42 -10.31 -2.68
C GLN A 53 -2.95 -9.03 -3.40
N PHE A 54 -3.67 -7.91 -3.23
CA PHE A 54 -3.25 -6.59 -3.71
C PHE A 54 -2.46 -5.80 -2.64
N GLN A 55 -2.56 -6.19 -1.37
CA GLN A 55 -1.79 -5.68 -0.25
C GLN A 55 -0.67 -6.63 0.19
N GLY A 56 -0.12 -7.41 -0.74
CA GLY A 56 1.02 -8.32 -0.49
C GLY A 56 2.23 -7.66 0.18
N THR A 57 2.27 -6.33 0.34
CA THR A 57 3.27 -5.67 1.20
C THR A 57 2.77 -4.42 1.92
N PHE A 58 1.69 -4.55 2.69
CA PHE A 58 1.37 -3.57 3.73
C PHE A 58 1.01 -4.27 5.04
N THR A 59 1.92 -5.11 5.51
CA THR A 59 1.97 -5.41 6.94
C THR A 59 2.62 -4.22 7.63
N THR A 60 1.80 -3.24 8.01
CA THR A 60 2.16 -2.36 9.13
C THR A 60 2.34 -3.28 10.33
N PHE A 61 3.58 -3.62 10.63
CA PHE A 61 3.97 -4.49 11.74
C PHE A 61 3.79 -3.68 13.02
N VAL A 62 2.55 -3.56 13.48
CA VAL A 62 2.25 -3.03 14.82
C VAL A 62 2.28 -4.23 15.76
N GLY A 63 3.40 -4.37 16.47
CA GLY A 63 3.53 -5.15 17.70
C GLY A 63 3.66 -6.66 17.51
N ASP A 64 4.90 -7.15 17.50
CA ASP A 64 5.52 -7.61 18.74
C ASP A 64 7.03 -7.36 18.61
N GLU A 65 7.64 -6.77 19.64
CA GLU A 65 9.09 -6.71 19.83
C GLU A 65 9.59 -8.13 20.09
N GLU A 66 9.54 -9.02 19.09
CA GLU A 66 10.36 -10.22 19.11
C GLU A 66 11.77 -9.77 18.74
N GLU A 67 12.55 -9.55 19.80
CA GLU A 67 13.99 -9.38 19.78
C GLU A 67 14.60 -10.38 18.78
N PHE A 68 15.16 -9.86 17.69
CA PHE A 68 15.83 -10.61 16.62
C PHE A 68 16.74 -11.72 17.18
N ASP A 69 16.24 -12.95 17.28
CA ASP A 69 17.03 -14.12 17.72
C ASP A 69 17.52 -14.92 16.51
N ILE A 70 18.32 -14.25 15.66
CA ILE A 70 19.01 -14.84 14.51
C ILE A 70 19.91 -16.03 14.94
N LYS A 71 20.21 -16.19 16.23
CA LYS A 71 21.11 -17.25 16.73
C LYS A 71 20.52 -18.65 16.71
N LYS A 72 19.24 -18.85 16.36
CA LYS A 72 18.57 -20.16 16.44
C LYS A 72 18.24 -20.82 15.10
N SER A 73 18.50 -20.18 13.97
CA SER A 73 18.30 -20.79 12.64
C SER A 73 19.42 -21.79 12.32
N GLU A 74 19.05 -23.03 11.97
CA GLU A 74 19.99 -24.06 11.49
C GLU A 74 20.61 -23.71 10.13
N ASN A 75 20.00 -22.78 9.38
CA ASN A 75 20.40 -22.37 8.03
C ASN A 75 20.75 -20.88 7.99
N MET A 76 21.91 -20.55 8.56
CA MET A 76 22.44 -19.19 8.62
C MET A 76 23.56 -18.99 7.58
N LEU A 77 23.48 -17.89 6.83
CA LEU A 77 24.50 -17.44 5.90
C LEU A 77 25.29 -16.28 6.52
N VAL A 78 26.60 -16.26 6.29
CA VAL A 78 27.49 -15.18 6.73
C VAL A 78 27.98 -14.43 5.50
N ASN A 79 27.82 -13.12 5.48
CA ASN A 79 28.07 -12.26 4.32
C ASN A 79 27.44 -12.78 3.02
N PRO A 80 26.13 -13.13 3.00
CA PRO A 80 25.47 -13.54 1.76
C PRO A 80 25.53 -12.44 0.70
N ARG A 81 25.59 -12.84 -0.57
CA ARG A 81 25.56 -11.94 -1.72
C ARG A 81 24.66 -12.53 -2.79
N PHE A 82 23.59 -11.82 -3.09
CA PHE A 82 22.61 -12.16 -4.12
C PHE A 82 22.76 -11.18 -5.28
N GLU A 83 22.82 -11.68 -6.50
CA GLU A 83 22.98 -10.89 -7.71
C GLU A 83 21.91 -11.28 -8.71
N SER A 84 21.26 -10.28 -9.30
CA SER A 84 20.26 -10.51 -10.35
C SER A 84 20.17 -9.26 -11.23
N VAL A 85 19.20 -9.25 -12.14
CA VAL A 85 18.97 -8.19 -13.12
C VAL A 85 17.48 -7.87 -13.15
N ASN A 86 17.13 -6.59 -13.11
CA ASN A 86 15.74 -6.16 -13.17
C ASN A 86 15.17 -6.24 -14.61
N THR A 87 13.90 -5.86 -14.80
CA THR A 87 13.25 -5.89 -16.12
C THR A 87 13.85 -4.89 -17.12
N ASN A 88 14.52 -3.85 -16.64
CA ASN A 88 15.23 -2.86 -17.46
C ASN A 88 16.62 -3.33 -17.91
N GLY A 89 17.09 -4.50 -17.44
CA GLY A 89 18.43 -5.02 -17.74
C GLY A 89 19.52 -4.45 -16.82
N GLU A 90 19.13 -3.82 -15.71
CA GLU A 90 20.04 -3.21 -14.75
C GLU A 90 20.45 -4.23 -13.70
N PRO A 91 21.75 -4.48 -13.51
CA PRO A 91 22.20 -5.42 -12.51
C PRO A 91 22.07 -4.82 -11.11
N TYR A 92 21.63 -5.65 -10.18
CA TYR A 92 21.56 -5.31 -8.77
C TYR A 92 22.20 -6.38 -7.89
N VAL A 93 22.67 -5.95 -6.73
CA VAL A 93 23.32 -6.77 -5.72
C VAL A 93 22.66 -6.51 -4.38
N VAL A 94 22.29 -7.57 -3.67
CA VAL A 94 21.82 -7.52 -2.28
C VAL A 94 22.79 -8.30 -1.41
N THR A 95 23.27 -7.67 -0.35
CA THR A 95 24.19 -8.26 0.63
C THR A 95 23.66 -8.03 2.04
N ALA A 96 24.18 -8.78 3.00
CA ALA A 96 23.91 -8.57 4.42
C ALA A 96 25.11 -9.03 5.23
N GLU A 97 25.23 -8.65 6.49
CA GLU A 97 26.25 -9.24 7.37
C GLU A 97 25.93 -10.70 7.67
N LYS A 98 24.64 -10.98 7.91
CA LYS A 98 24.11 -12.31 8.15
C LYS A 98 22.74 -12.44 7.52
N ALA A 99 22.38 -13.66 7.16
CA ALA A 99 21.00 -13.97 6.81
C ALA A 99 20.54 -15.31 7.38
N ALA A 100 19.26 -15.41 7.71
CA ALA A 100 18.61 -16.65 8.12
C ALA A 100 17.58 -17.05 7.06
N LEU A 101 17.62 -18.31 6.65
CA LEU A 101 16.66 -18.89 5.73
C LEU A 101 15.51 -19.51 6.51
N GLU A 102 14.30 -18.95 6.39
CA GLU A 102 13.08 -19.53 6.98
C GLU A 102 12.45 -20.58 6.05
N GLY A 103 13.12 -21.72 5.85
CA GLY A 103 12.55 -22.86 5.12
C GLY A 103 13.29 -23.27 3.84
N GLY A 104 12.54 -23.54 2.76
CA GLY A 104 13.06 -24.05 1.48
C GLY A 104 13.48 -22.97 0.48
N GLU A 105 13.85 -23.35 -0.75
CA GLU A 105 14.43 -22.45 -1.76
C GLU A 105 13.59 -21.20 -2.14
N ASP A 106 12.29 -21.17 -1.86
CA ASP A 106 11.39 -20.04 -2.14
C ASP A 106 10.99 -19.23 -0.91
N SER A 107 11.68 -19.40 0.22
CA SER A 107 11.33 -18.74 1.48
C SER A 107 11.87 -17.31 1.58
N ASP A 108 11.28 -16.58 2.53
CA ASP A 108 11.82 -15.32 3.00
C ASP A 108 13.20 -15.53 3.63
N ILE A 109 14.09 -14.58 3.34
CA ILE A 109 15.46 -14.53 3.83
C ILE A 109 15.56 -13.32 4.74
N GLU A 110 15.58 -13.56 6.04
CA GLU A 110 15.79 -12.50 7.02
C GLU A 110 17.26 -12.07 7.00
N MET A 111 17.51 -10.77 7.03
CA MET A 111 18.82 -10.18 6.86
C MET A 111 19.14 -9.21 8.00
N ASP A 112 20.36 -9.34 8.52
CA ASP A 112 20.99 -8.45 9.49
C ASP A 112 21.90 -7.46 8.75
N HIS A 113 21.65 -6.17 8.92
CA HIS A 113 22.33 -5.07 8.23
C HIS A 113 22.38 -5.26 6.70
N PRO A 114 21.21 -5.34 6.02
CA PRO A 114 21.18 -5.47 4.58
C PRO A 114 21.72 -4.23 3.87
N PHE A 115 22.43 -4.48 2.76
CA PHE A 115 22.93 -3.47 1.84
C PHE A 115 22.59 -3.87 0.40
N GLY A 116 21.89 -2.99 -0.31
CA GLY A 116 21.49 -3.16 -1.70
C GLY A 116 22.16 -2.12 -2.59
N GLN A 117 22.57 -2.54 -3.80
CA GLN A 117 23.13 -1.66 -4.81
C GLN A 117 22.54 -1.98 -6.18
N ILE A 118 22.09 -0.94 -6.91
CA ILE A 118 21.59 -1.05 -8.29
C ILE A 118 22.49 -0.20 -9.19
N SER A 119 22.96 -0.78 -10.28
CA SER A 119 23.74 -0.06 -11.31
C SER A 119 22.82 0.36 -12.44
N LEU A 120 22.59 1.66 -12.57
CA LEU A 120 21.68 2.23 -13.55
C LEU A 120 22.39 2.59 -14.86
N GLY A 121 21.61 2.92 -15.87
CA GLY A 121 22.12 3.49 -17.12
C GLY A 121 22.92 4.79 -16.92
N GLY A 122 23.98 4.96 -17.73
CA GLY A 122 24.76 6.20 -17.74
C GLY A 122 25.73 6.37 -16.57
N GLY A 123 26.12 5.28 -15.90
CA GLY A 123 27.09 5.29 -14.80
C GLY A 123 26.51 5.78 -13.47
N LYS A 124 25.18 5.86 -13.37
CA LYS A 124 24.49 6.17 -12.12
C LYS A 124 24.33 4.89 -11.28
N SER A 125 24.22 5.07 -9.98
CA SER A 125 23.91 4.00 -9.04
C SER A 125 22.98 4.47 -7.94
N ILE A 126 22.27 3.50 -7.36
CA ILE A 126 21.51 3.63 -6.12
C ILE A 126 22.08 2.66 -5.11
N GLU A 127 22.27 3.13 -3.88
CA GLU A 127 22.69 2.34 -2.73
C GLU A 127 21.63 2.46 -1.64
N ILE A 128 21.32 1.36 -0.97
CA ILE A 128 20.31 1.29 0.09
C ILE A 128 20.88 0.48 1.25
N SER A 129 20.68 0.95 2.47
CA SER A 129 21.07 0.26 3.71
C SER A 129 19.95 0.36 4.75
N ALA A 130 19.89 -0.61 5.66
CA ALA A 130 18.99 -0.62 6.80
C ALA A 130 19.58 -1.46 7.93
N ASP A 131 18.99 -1.40 9.12
CA ASP A 131 19.39 -2.28 10.23
C ASP A 131 18.92 -3.71 9.99
N THR A 132 17.70 -3.88 9.48
CA THR A 132 17.11 -5.20 9.24
C THR A 132 16.30 -5.25 7.96
N GLY A 133 16.14 -6.44 7.41
CA GLY A 133 15.31 -6.62 6.22
C GLY A 133 14.93 -8.05 5.94
N VAL A 134 13.98 -8.22 5.03
CA VAL A 134 13.51 -9.49 4.52
C VAL A 134 13.59 -9.45 3.01
N TYR A 135 14.39 -10.35 2.45
CA TYR A 135 14.53 -10.53 1.02
C TYR A 135 13.78 -11.79 0.59
N ASN A 136 12.91 -11.67 -0.42
CA ASN A 136 12.30 -12.82 -1.06
C ASN A 136 12.88 -12.96 -2.46
N GLN A 137 13.67 -14.01 -2.68
CA GLN A 137 14.34 -14.23 -3.96
C GLN A 137 13.36 -14.58 -5.08
N ALA A 138 12.31 -15.36 -4.78
CA ALA A 138 11.33 -15.82 -5.77
C ALA A 138 10.41 -14.69 -6.25
N GLN A 139 10.03 -13.78 -5.35
CA GLN A 139 9.22 -12.59 -5.67
C GLN A 139 10.07 -11.39 -6.08
N GLU A 140 11.39 -11.45 -5.89
CA GLU A 140 12.32 -10.34 -6.11
C GLU A 140 11.89 -9.07 -5.35
N THR A 141 11.53 -9.25 -4.07
CA THR A 141 11.09 -8.17 -3.19
C THR A 141 12.03 -8.02 -2.00
N LEU A 142 12.16 -6.78 -1.53
CA LEU A 142 12.99 -6.43 -0.39
C LEU A 142 12.20 -5.51 0.55
N SER A 143 11.94 -6.00 1.76
CA SER A 143 11.39 -5.20 2.85
C SER A 143 12.52 -4.80 3.78
N LEU A 144 12.61 -3.52 4.11
CA LEU A 144 13.64 -2.95 4.99
C LEU A 144 12.97 -2.26 6.16
N LYS A 145 13.61 -2.34 7.33
CA LYS A 145 13.15 -1.72 8.57
C LYS A 145 14.31 -1.10 9.33
N ASP A 146 13.99 0.03 9.95
CA ASP A 146 14.84 0.83 10.84
C ASP A 146 16.10 1.41 10.18
N ASN A 147 16.37 2.69 10.48
CA ASN A 147 17.54 3.45 10.00
C ASN A 147 17.81 3.31 8.49
N ILE A 148 16.75 3.31 7.69
CA ILE A 148 16.85 3.08 6.25
C ILE A 148 17.42 4.32 5.59
N ARG A 149 18.53 4.13 4.88
CA ARG A 149 19.18 5.17 4.09
C ARG A 149 19.35 4.73 2.66
N MET A 150 18.89 5.57 1.74
CA MET A 150 19.13 5.45 0.31
C MET A 150 19.98 6.62 -0.18
N GLU A 151 20.96 6.33 -1.02
CA GLU A 151 21.79 7.33 -1.69
C GLU A 151 21.79 7.11 -3.20
N HIS A 152 21.59 8.19 -3.95
CA HIS A 152 21.70 8.21 -5.40
C HIS A 152 22.98 8.91 -5.81
N SER A 153 23.73 8.33 -6.74
CA SER A 153 25.01 8.84 -7.28
C SER A 153 25.02 10.31 -7.73
N THR A 154 23.86 10.91 -7.99
CA THR A 154 23.72 12.33 -8.36
C THR A 154 23.59 13.28 -7.16
N GLY A 155 23.74 12.78 -5.93
CA GLY A 155 23.73 13.60 -4.70
C GLY A 155 22.39 13.74 -3.99
N TYR A 156 21.41 12.87 -4.30
CA TYR A 156 20.17 12.78 -3.51
C TYR A 156 20.32 11.72 -2.44
N SER A 157 19.80 12.00 -1.24
CA SER A 157 19.67 10.97 -0.20
C SER A 157 18.26 10.96 0.38
N LEU A 158 17.87 9.81 0.89
CA LEU A 158 16.57 9.57 1.50
C LEU A 158 16.77 8.82 2.81
N GLU A 159 16.05 9.25 3.85
CA GLU A 159 16.00 8.61 5.17
C GLU A 159 14.55 8.27 5.55
N THR A 160 14.30 7.05 6.02
CA THR A 160 12.99 6.59 6.52
C THR A 160 13.16 5.40 7.48
N ASN A 161 12.05 4.92 8.07
CA ASN A 161 12.07 3.76 8.97
C ASN A 161 11.44 2.50 8.35
N ASP A 162 10.61 2.64 7.32
CA ASP A 162 10.02 1.52 6.61
C ASP A 162 10.17 1.72 5.11
N MET A 163 10.59 0.68 4.41
CA MET A 163 10.69 0.71 2.97
C MET A 163 10.41 -0.67 2.38
N PHE A 164 9.66 -0.68 1.30
CA PHE A 164 9.44 -1.84 0.47
C PHE A 164 9.93 -1.57 -0.95
N VAL A 165 10.65 -2.53 -1.52
CA VAL A 165 11.23 -2.42 -2.87
C VAL A 165 10.84 -3.66 -3.68
N GLU A 166 10.21 -3.43 -4.83
CA GLU A 166 10.03 -4.43 -5.88
C GLU A 166 11.22 -4.35 -6.83
N LEU A 167 12.22 -5.22 -6.64
CA LEU A 167 13.51 -5.14 -7.34
C LEU A 167 13.36 -5.37 -8.84
N LYS A 168 12.42 -6.24 -9.22
CA LYS A 168 12.12 -6.57 -10.61
C LYS A 168 11.61 -5.38 -11.41
N GLU A 169 10.65 -4.64 -10.86
CA GLU A 169 9.99 -3.51 -11.53
C GLU A 169 10.64 -2.16 -11.18
N GLY A 170 11.58 -2.13 -10.24
CA GLY A 170 12.21 -0.89 -9.77
C GLY A 170 11.21 0.04 -9.07
N ILE A 171 10.26 -0.51 -8.32
CA ILE A 171 9.27 0.27 -7.56
C ILE A 171 9.70 0.33 -6.11
N LEU A 172 9.71 1.53 -5.54
CA LEU A 172 10.00 1.75 -4.13
C LEU A 172 8.79 2.38 -3.45
N HIS A 173 8.54 1.93 -2.21
CA HIS A 173 7.49 2.45 -1.36
C HIS A 173 8.01 2.65 0.06
N ALA A 174 7.99 3.89 0.54
CA ALA A 174 8.23 4.24 1.93
C ALA A 174 6.89 4.68 2.55
N PRO A 175 6.22 3.82 3.34
CA PRO A 175 4.90 4.11 3.88
C PRO A 175 4.93 4.99 5.14
N SER A 176 6.11 5.19 5.74
CA SER A 176 6.32 6.04 6.90
C SER A 176 7.00 7.36 6.55
N ASP A 177 7.15 8.23 7.54
CA ASP A 177 7.77 9.54 7.37
C ASP A 177 9.13 9.40 6.67
N VAL A 178 9.32 10.24 5.66
CA VAL A 178 10.48 10.21 4.78
C VAL A 178 11.07 11.61 4.68
N VAL A 179 12.40 11.66 4.77
CA VAL A 179 13.17 12.89 4.58
C VAL A 179 14.07 12.71 3.38
N ILE A 180 13.94 13.60 2.40
CA ILE A 180 14.77 13.63 1.21
C ILE A 180 15.68 14.85 1.28
N TYR A 181 16.97 14.63 1.03
CA TYR A 181 17.97 15.68 0.93
C TYR A 181 18.48 15.80 -0.51
N SER A 182 18.69 17.04 -0.94
CA SER A 182 19.26 17.37 -2.25
C SER A 182 20.11 18.61 -2.10
N ASP A 183 21.44 18.46 -2.12
CA ASP A 183 22.44 19.54 -1.92
C ASP A 183 22.11 20.48 -0.74
N GLN A 184 21.27 21.51 -0.96
CA GLN A 184 20.86 22.49 0.04
C GLN A 184 19.36 22.45 0.42
N ASN A 185 18.61 21.50 -0.13
CA ASN A 185 17.16 21.37 0.05
C ASN A 185 16.80 20.17 0.92
N ARG A 186 15.70 20.32 1.68
CA ARG A 186 15.13 19.26 2.51
C ARG A 186 13.63 19.15 2.28
N LEU A 187 13.18 17.96 1.92
CA LEU A 187 11.77 17.63 1.74
C LEU A 187 11.35 16.61 2.79
N GLU A 188 10.26 16.88 3.49
CA GLU A 188 9.64 15.98 4.46
C GLU A 188 8.26 15.58 3.94
N ALA A 189 7.97 14.28 3.89
CA ALA A 189 6.66 13.74 3.52
C ALA A 189 6.29 12.60 4.45
N SER A 190 4.99 12.32 4.59
CA SER A 190 4.52 11.19 5.40
C SER A 190 4.58 9.84 4.69
N SER A 191 4.63 9.84 3.36
CA SER A 191 4.93 8.65 2.59
C SER A 191 5.45 9.03 1.20
N LEU A 192 6.17 8.09 0.59
CA LEU A 192 6.72 8.24 -0.74
C LEU A 192 6.59 6.96 -1.54
N LYS A 193 6.21 7.10 -2.81
CA LYS A 193 6.29 6.03 -3.79
C LYS A 193 7.10 6.51 -4.99
N ILE A 194 8.10 5.74 -5.38
CA ILE A 194 8.92 5.96 -6.57
C ILE A 194 8.65 4.81 -7.55
N ILE A 195 8.43 5.14 -8.81
CA ILE A 195 8.20 4.17 -9.88
C ILE A 195 9.27 4.38 -10.95
N GLY A 196 9.98 3.30 -11.30
CA GLY A 196 11.12 3.33 -12.22
C GLY A 196 12.34 4.00 -11.60
N GLU A 197 13.28 4.47 -12.43
CA GLU A 197 14.49 5.20 -12.01
C GLU A 197 14.20 6.63 -11.47
N GLY A 198 13.01 6.87 -10.90
CA GLY A 198 12.54 8.21 -10.53
C GLY A 198 11.68 8.90 -11.59
N ASP A 199 11.22 8.18 -12.62
CA ASP A 199 10.32 8.72 -13.65
C ASP A 199 9.04 9.32 -13.07
N LYS A 200 8.54 8.69 -12.00
CA LYS A 200 7.39 9.19 -11.26
C LYS A 200 7.64 9.07 -9.76
N ILE A 201 7.46 10.21 -9.08
CA ILE A 201 7.59 10.34 -7.62
C ILE A 201 6.24 10.82 -7.10
N GLU A 202 5.62 10.02 -6.23
CA GLU A 202 4.33 10.31 -5.60
C GLU A 202 4.51 10.48 -4.09
N PHE A 203 4.14 11.65 -3.58
CA PHE A 203 4.08 11.93 -2.15
C PHE A 203 2.63 11.81 -1.70
N THR A 204 2.37 11.04 -0.64
CA THR A 204 1.01 10.94 -0.07
C THR A 204 1.00 11.47 1.36
N GLY A 205 -0.09 12.14 1.73
CA GLY A 205 -0.26 12.75 3.05
C GLY A 205 0.30 14.18 3.15
N PRO A 206 0.46 14.71 4.38
CA PRO A 206 1.00 16.05 4.57
C PRO A 206 2.46 16.09 4.13
N THR A 207 2.77 17.03 3.22
CA THR A 207 4.13 17.24 2.70
C THR A 207 4.60 18.64 3.09
N LYS A 208 5.83 18.75 3.59
CA LYS A 208 6.49 20.02 3.91
C LYS A 208 7.81 20.10 3.13
N VAL A 209 7.96 21.14 2.33
CA VAL A 209 9.20 21.39 1.58
C VAL A 209 9.89 22.61 2.20
N LYS A 210 11.16 22.44 2.59
CA LYS A 210 12.04 23.55 2.99
C LYS A 210 13.07 23.74 1.87
N LEU A 211 12.83 24.76 1.05
CA LEU A 211 13.75 25.17 -0.01
C LEU A 211 14.70 26.24 0.52
N ASN A 212 15.98 26.15 0.18
CA ASN A 212 16.91 27.24 0.45
C ASN A 212 16.58 28.43 -0.49
N PRO A 213 16.37 29.66 0.01
CA PRO A 213 16.05 30.82 -0.84
C PRO A 213 17.04 31.11 -1.96
N ASP A 214 18.33 30.76 -1.82
CA ASP A 214 19.36 31.03 -2.84
C ASP A 214 19.09 30.25 -4.15
N THR A 215 18.48 29.06 -4.06
CA THR A 215 18.11 28.20 -5.20
C THR A 215 16.93 28.77 -6.02
N ILE A 216 16.14 29.68 -5.44
CA ILE A 216 14.94 30.24 -6.08
C ILE A 216 15.29 31.39 -7.06
N GLU A 217 16.45 32.02 -6.91
CA GLU A 217 16.89 33.10 -7.81
C GLU A 217 17.42 32.58 -9.16
N GLU A 218 18.13 31.45 -9.20
CA GLU A 218 18.62 30.86 -10.47
C GLU A 218 17.49 30.43 -11.42
N MET A 219 16.31 30.08 -10.90
CA MET A 219 15.15 29.72 -11.74
C MET A 219 14.44 30.93 -12.35
N LYS A 220 14.70 32.15 -11.87
CA LYS A 220 14.13 33.38 -12.46
C LYS A 220 14.94 33.91 -13.64
N ASP A 221 16.21 33.56 -13.73
CA ASP A 221 17.11 34.04 -14.78
C ASP A 221 17.14 33.15 -16.04
N LEU A 222 16.37 32.06 -16.06
CA LEU A 222 16.17 31.17 -17.22
C LEU A 222 14.95 31.54 -18.08
N LYS A 223 14.69 32.83 -18.27
CA LYS A 223 13.60 33.32 -19.13
C LYS A 223 14.06 33.86 -20.47
#